data_AF-A0A7C3QDB3-F1
#
_entry.id   AF-A0A7C3QDB3-F1
#
_cell.length_a   1.000
_cell.length_b   1.000
_cell.length_c   1.000
_cell.angle_alpha   90.00
_cell.angle_beta   90.00
_cell.angle_gamma   90.00
#
_symmetry.space_group_name_H-M   'P 1'
#
loop_
_entity.id
_entity.type
_entity.pdbx_description
1 polymer ?
#
loop_
_entity_poly.entity_id
_entity_poly.type
_entity_poly.pdbx_seq_one_letter_code
_entity_poly.pdbx_strand_id
1 'polypeptide(L)'
;MDAAQREANGVVTALVARRSLSEEVVAPGEVTINVYRSSQITPRINAQIVARHARLGDPVKKGQAVVTLSSVEMAEAQGGLLQADVEWKRVKKLGRKVVSEKRYIAAQVERQQAYARVRAYGMTKSQIDALLKQGDASKATGEFKLLAGQDGVVISDDFIVGEVVQPGRVLFEISDESVLWVEAQLSPVDAGR
;
A
#
# COMPACT_ATOMS: atom_id res chain seq x y z
N MET A 1 70.03 17.89 27.29
CA MET A 1 70.29 17.05 26.10
C MET A 1 70.54 17.97 24.93
N ASP A 2 71.77 17.94 24.42
CA ASP A 2 72.22 18.75 23.29
C ASP A 2 71.73 18.16 21.95
N ALA A 3 71.72 18.97 20.90
CA ALA A 3 71.18 18.59 19.58
C ALA A 3 71.84 17.31 19.02
N ALA A 4 73.15 17.14 19.18
CA ALA A 4 73.88 15.94 18.75
C ALA A 4 73.48 14.67 19.51
N GLN A 5 73.11 14.80 20.80
CA GLN A 5 72.59 13.68 21.60
C GLN A 5 71.12 13.36 21.27
N ARG A 6 70.34 14.32 20.75
CA ARG A 6 68.98 14.06 20.28
C ARG A 6 68.99 13.30 18.96
N GLU A 7 69.88 13.68 18.05
CA GLU A 7 70.05 13.01 16.76
C GLU A 7 70.65 11.61 16.90
N ALA A 8 71.68 11.43 17.73
CA ALA A 8 72.26 10.11 18.02
C ALA A 8 71.27 9.13 18.69
N ASN A 9 70.22 9.65 19.34
CA ASN A 9 69.15 8.86 19.96
C ASN A 9 67.86 8.80 19.09
N GLY A 10 67.89 9.32 17.85
CA GLY A 10 66.75 9.27 16.92
C GLY A 10 65.54 10.12 17.33
N VAL A 11 65.73 11.19 18.11
CA VAL A 11 64.65 12.04 18.61
C VAL A 11 64.15 12.98 17.51
N VAL A 12 62.91 12.77 17.06
CA VAL A 12 62.23 13.61 16.08
C VAL A 12 61.33 14.63 16.79
N THR A 13 61.43 15.91 16.42
CA THR A 13 60.59 16.99 16.96
C THR A 13 59.69 17.58 15.88
N ALA A 14 58.46 17.94 16.24
CA ALA A 14 57.53 18.67 15.37
C ALA A 14 56.97 19.91 16.08
N LEU A 15 56.66 20.95 15.32
CA LEU A 15 56.10 22.20 15.83
C LEU A 15 54.60 22.01 16.11
N VAL A 16 54.13 22.41 17.30
CA VAL A 16 52.74 22.24 17.70
C VAL A 16 51.83 23.14 16.87
N ALA A 17 50.87 22.55 16.17
CA ALA A 17 49.88 23.26 15.37
C ALA A 17 48.47 22.72 15.66
N ARG A 18 47.47 23.60 15.63
CA ARG A 18 46.07 23.16 15.61
C ARG A 18 45.78 22.52 14.26
N ARG A 19 45.22 21.32 14.28
CA ARG A 19 44.71 20.63 13.09
C ARG A 19 43.34 20.05 13.39
N SER A 20 42.45 20.03 12.40
CA SER A 20 41.25 19.20 12.45
C SER A 20 41.67 17.74 12.31
N LEU A 21 41.40 16.91 13.32
CA LEU A 21 41.43 15.46 13.13
C LEU A 21 40.06 15.04 12.59
N SER A 22 40.06 14.32 11.48
CA SER A 22 38.91 13.56 11.02
C SER A 22 39.10 12.12 11.47
N GLU A 23 38.17 11.60 12.25
CA GLU A 23 38.09 10.17 12.55
C GLU A 23 37.13 9.52 11.53
N GLU A 24 37.54 8.37 11.00
CA GLU A 24 36.73 7.58 10.09
C GLU A 24 36.33 6.30 10.83
N VAL A 25 35.01 6.10 10.97
CA VAL A 25 34.45 4.89 11.58
C VAL A 25 33.89 4.02 10.47
N VAL A 26 34.45 2.82 10.32
CA VAL A 26 33.96 1.82 9.37
C VAL A 26 33.06 0.86 10.12
N ALA A 27 31.79 0.80 9.73
CA ALA A 27 30.78 -0.07 10.34
C ALA A 27 30.13 -0.95 9.26
N PRO A 28 29.81 -2.22 9.55
CA PRO A 28 28.96 -3.01 8.69
C PRO A 28 27.55 -2.39 8.64
N GLY A 29 26.99 -2.33 7.44
CA GLY A 29 25.63 -1.81 7.22
C GLY A 29 24.76 -2.80 6.46
N GLU A 30 23.48 -2.83 6.82
CA GLU A 30 22.46 -3.61 6.13
C GLU A 30 21.51 -2.67 5.36
N VAL A 31 21.20 -3.02 4.11
CA VAL A 31 20.24 -2.28 3.30
C VAL A 31 18.84 -2.72 3.70
N THR A 32 18.06 -1.80 4.28
CA THR A 32 16.69 -2.05 4.72
C THR A 32 15.68 -1.28 3.89
N ILE A 33 14.45 -1.80 3.88
CA ILE A 33 13.34 -1.21 3.17
C ILE A 33 12.89 0.06 3.90
N ASN A 34 12.64 1.13 3.14
CA ASN A 34 12.04 2.32 3.70
C ASN A 34 10.54 2.12 3.90
N VAL A 35 10.14 1.70 5.10
CA VAL A 35 8.73 1.48 5.49
C VAL A 35 7.82 2.69 5.26
N TYR A 36 8.34 3.92 5.28
CA TYR A 36 7.56 5.13 4.97
C TYR A 36 7.28 5.32 3.47
N ARG A 37 7.97 4.54 2.63
CA ARG A 37 7.80 4.45 1.18
C ARG A 37 7.38 3.05 0.74
N SER A 38 6.83 2.26 1.66
CA SER A 38 6.28 0.94 1.37
C SER A 38 4.78 0.93 1.68
N SER A 39 4.04 0.08 0.98
CA SER A 39 2.61 -0.10 1.19
C SER A 39 2.25 -1.57 1.13
N GLN A 40 1.36 -1.99 2.02
CA GLN A 40 0.83 -3.35 2.06
C GLN A 40 -0.56 -3.39 1.43
N ILE A 41 -0.81 -4.41 0.63
CA ILE A 41 -2.10 -4.66 0.01
C ILE A 41 -2.75 -5.85 0.72
N THR A 42 -3.83 -5.56 1.46
CA THR A 42 -4.57 -6.52 2.27
C THR A 42 -6.05 -6.54 1.85
N PRO A 43 -6.72 -7.71 1.84
CA PRO A 43 -8.16 -7.77 1.69
C PRO A 43 -8.84 -7.22 2.96
N ARG A 44 -10.05 -6.69 2.81
CA ARG A 44 -10.84 -6.10 3.91
C ARG A 44 -11.98 -7.00 4.37
N ILE A 45 -12.24 -8.08 3.62
CA ILE A 45 -13.27 -9.09 3.83
C ILE A 45 -12.67 -10.46 3.51
N ASN A 46 -13.33 -11.52 3.96
CA ASN A 46 -12.94 -12.87 3.57
C ASN A 46 -13.11 -13.04 2.06
N ALA A 47 -12.08 -13.51 1.37
CA ALA A 47 -12.12 -13.65 -0.08
C ALA A 47 -11.22 -14.79 -0.58
N GLN A 48 -11.59 -15.37 -1.72
CA GLN A 48 -10.76 -16.31 -2.46
C GLN A 48 -9.94 -15.58 -3.53
N ILE A 49 -8.68 -15.98 -3.69
CA ILE A 49 -7.81 -15.46 -4.75
C ILE A 49 -8.18 -16.09 -6.08
N VAL A 50 -8.64 -15.29 -7.04
CA VAL A 50 -9.06 -15.75 -8.37
C VAL A 50 -7.92 -15.65 -9.38
N ALA A 51 -7.22 -14.53 -9.40
CA ALA A 51 -6.17 -14.29 -10.38
C ALA A 51 -5.10 -13.35 -9.84
N ARG A 52 -3.84 -13.69 -10.13
CA ARG A 52 -2.66 -12.88 -9.85
C ARG A 52 -2.32 -12.03 -11.09
N HIS A 53 -2.12 -10.73 -10.91
CA HIS A 53 -1.75 -9.80 -12.00
C HIS A 53 -0.33 -9.23 -11.86
N ALA A 54 0.26 -9.28 -10.66
CA ALA A 54 1.64 -8.87 -10.39
C ALA A 54 2.42 -9.97 -9.64
N ARG A 55 3.73 -9.98 -9.80
CA ARG A 55 4.67 -10.93 -9.19
C ARG A 55 5.81 -10.19 -8.48
N LEU A 56 6.50 -10.89 -7.58
CA LEU A 56 7.75 -10.42 -7.00
C LEU A 56 8.71 -9.88 -8.08
N GLY A 57 9.22 -8.67 -7.87
CA GLY A 57 10.12 -7.96 -8.78
C GLY A 57 9.43 -7.15 -9.88
N ASP A 58 8.11 -7.27 -10.07
CA ASP A 58 7.41 -6.49 -11.09
C ASP A 58 7.30 -5.02 -10.68
N PRO A 59 7.57 -4.06 -11.60
CA PRO A 59 7.23 -2.67 -11.39
C PRO A 59 5.71 -2.47 -11.53
N VAL A 60 5.11 -1.76 -10.58
CA VAL A 60 3.68 -1.46 -10.55
C VAL A 60 3.45 0.03 -10.43
N LYS A 61 2.39 0.51 -11.08
CA LYS A 61 1.92 1.90 -10.96
C LYS A 61 0.74 1.99 -10.02
N LYS A 62 0.59 3.13 -9.34
CA LYS A 62 -0.56 3.45 -8.50
C LYS A 62 -1.86 3.25 -9.28
N GLY A 63 -2.76 2.44 -8.71
CA GLY A 63 -4.03 2.08 -9.34
C GLY A 63 -3.97 0.92 -10.34
N GLN A 64 -2.79 0.34 -10.61
CA GLN A 64 -2.68 -0.90 -11.37
C GLN A 64 -3.27 -2.05 -10.59
N ALA A 65 -4.05 -2.91 -11.25
CA ALA A 65 -4.58 -4.11 -10.60
C ALA A 65 -3.47 -5.12 -10.33
N VAL A 66 -3.38 -5.61 -9.10
CA VAL A 66 -2.35 -6.56 -8.65
C VAL A 66 -2.91 -7.95 -8.37
N VAL A 67 -4.17 -8.05 -7.91
CA VAL A 67 -4.90 -9.32 -7.72
C VAL A 67 -6.39 -9.13 -7.93
N THR A 68 -7.05 -10.16 -8.46
CA THR A 68 -8.51 -10.32 -8.42
C THR A 68 -8.88 -11.28 -7.30
N LEU A 69 -9.80 -10.85 -6.46
CA LEU A 69 -10.40 -11.63 -5.39
C LEU A 69 -11.88 -11.86 -5.67
N SER A 70 -12.46 -12.92 -5.10
CA SER A 70 -13.90 -13.20 -5.09
C SER A 70 -14.40 -13.41 -3.67
N SER A 71 -15.55 -12.83 -3.33
CA SER A 71 -16.14 -12.98 -2.00
C SER A 71 -17.66 -13.00 -2.08
N VAL A 72 -18.26 -13.85 -1.24
CA VAL A 72 -19.72 -13.90 -1.03
C VAL A 72 -20.22 -12.56 -0.47
N GLU A 73 -19.52 -12.00 0.52
CA GLU A 73 -19.90 -10.70 1.11
C GLU A 73 -19.84 -9.57 0.09
N MET A 74 -18.88 -9.62 -0.85
CA MET A 74 -18.81 -8.67 -1.95
C MET A 74 -19.96 -8.86 -2.93
N ALA A 75 -20.33 -10.10 -3.25
CA ALA A 75 -21.43 -10.38 -4.17
C ALA A 75 -22.76 -9.80 -3.64
N GLU A 76 -23.04 -10.01 -2.36
CA GLU A 76 -24.20 -9.44 -1.68
C GLU A 76 -24.19 -7.89 -1.70
N ALA A 77 -23.04 -7.29 -1.40
CA ALA A 77 -22.89 -5.84 -1.40
C ALA A 77 -23.05 -5.23 -2.82
N GLN A 78 -22.50 -5.88 -3.84
CA GLN A 78 -22.67 -5.50 -5.24
C GLN A 78 -24.14 -5.59 -5.68
N GLY A 79 -24.82 -6.68 -5.34
CA GLY A 79 -26.24 -6.87 -5.63
C GLY A 79 -27.12 -5.80 -4.97
N GLY A 80 -26.88 -5.53 -3.67
CA GLY A 80 -27.58 -4.47 -2.94
C GLY A 80 -27.37 -3.08 -3.55
N LEU A 81 -26.14 -2.76 -3.98
CA LEU A 81 -25.86 -1.50 -4.68
C LEU A 81 -26.60 -1.40 -6.02
N LEU A 82 -26.61 -2.46 -6.83
CA LEU A 82 -27.33 -2.46 -8.10
C LEU A 82 -28.83 -2.25 -7.89
N GLN A 83 -29.43 -2.94 -6.92
CA GLN A 83 -30.85 -2.78 -6.59
C GLN A 83 -31.17 -1.34 -6.14
N ALA A 84 -30.37 -0.79 -5.22
CA ALA A 84 -30.55 0.56 -4.71
C ALA A 84 -30.32 1.63 -5.81
N ASP A 85 -29.37 1.40 -6.72
CA ASP A 85 -29.11 2.30 -7.85
C ASP A 85 -30.28 2.32 -8.85
N VAL A 86 -30.89 1.16 -9.14
CA VAL A 86 -32.09 1.07 -9.99
C VAL A 86 -33.26 1.83 -9.38
N GLU A 87 -33.56 1.62 -8.09
CA GLU A 87 -34.66 2.33 -7.42
C GLU A 87 -34.38 3.83 -7.34
N TRP A 88 -33.16 4.24 -7.03
CA TRP A 88 -32.79 5.66 -7.02
C TRP A 88 -32.96 6.30 -8.41
N LYS A 89 -32.49 5.64 -9.48
CA LYS A 89 -32.69 6.12 -10.86
C LYS A 89 -34.18 6.27 -11.19
N ARG A 90 -35.02 5.32 -10.78
CA ARG A 90 -36.47 5.37 -10.96
C ARG A 90 -37.10 6.54 -10.22
N VAL A 91 -36.84 6.67 -8.92
CA VAL A 91 -37.39 7.73 -8.06
C VAL A 91 -36.91 9.12 -8.51
N LYS A 92 -35.63 9.22 -8.91
CA LYS A 92 -35.07 10.46 -9.48
C LYS A 92 -35.74 10.84 -10.80
N LYS A 93 -36.07 9.87 -11.66
CA LYS A 93 -36.79 10.11 -12.93
C LYS A 93 -38.24 10.54 -12.72
N LEU A 94 -38.94 9.95 -11.75
CA LEU A 94 -40.32 10.34 -11.39
C LEU A 94 -40.36 11.76 -10.80
N GLY A 95 -39.31 12.16 -10.07
CA GLY A 95 -39.15 13.50 -9.53
C GLY A 95 -39.98 13.74 -8.26
N ARG A 96 -39.56 14.75 -7.49
CA ARG A 96 -40.11 15.08 -6.15
C ARG A 96 -41.59 15.50 -6.13
N LYS A 97 -42.17 15.79 -7.29
CA LYS A 97 -43.60 16.14 -7.41
C LYS A 97 -44.51 14.91 -7.46
N VAL A 98 -43.97 13.76 -7.89
CA VAL A 98 -44.72 12.52 -8.11
C VAL A 98 -44.48 11.52 -6.97
N VAL A 99 -43.25 11.48 -6.44
CA VAL A 99 -42.92 10.66 -5.28
C VAL A 99 -42.93 11.49 -4.00
N SER A 100 -43.32 10.86 -2.88
CA SER A 100 -43.24 11.51 -1.58
C SER A 100 -41.79 11.88 -1.23
N GLU A 101 -41.60 13.00 -0.54
CA GLU A 101 -40.28 13.45 -0.09
C GLU A 101 -39.57 12.37 0.74
N LYS A 102 -40.32 11.70 1.62
CA LYS A 102 -39.83 10.54 2.39
C LYS A 102 -39.25 9.46 1.49
N ARG A 103 -39.95 9.06 0.42
CA ARG A 103 -39.46 8.02 -0.52
C ARG A 103 -38.23 8.51 -1.29
N TYR A 104 -38.22 9.77 -1.71
CA TYR A 104 -37.09 10.36 -2.42
C TYR A 104 -35.82 10.32 -1.57
N ILE A 105 -35.90 10.81 -0.33
CA ILE A 105 -34.77 10.81 0.61
C ILE A 105 -34.34 9.38 0.95
N ALA A 106 -35.30 8.48 1.24
CA ALA A 106 -34.99 7.09 1.54
C ALA A 106 -34.21 6.39 0.42
N ALA A 107 -34.67 6.52 -0.83
CA ALA A 107 -33.96 5.92 -1.98
C ALA A 107 -32.56 6.52 -2.19
N GLN A 108 -32.38 7.82 -1.92
CA GLN A 108 -31.08 8.47 -1.99
C GLN A 108 -30.12 7.91 -0.93
N VAL A 109 -30.58 7.80 0.31
CA VAL A 109 -29.79 7.32 1.45
C VAL A 109 -29.41 5.86 1.25
N GLU A 110 -30.37 5.02 0.85
CA GLU A 110 -30.14 3.58 0.61
C GLU A 110 -29.03 3.35 -0.43
N ARG A 111 -29.10 4.06 -1.57
CA ARG A 111 -28.05 3.99 -2.59
C ARG A 111 -26.69 4.44 -2.04
N GLN A 112 -26.67 5.50 -1.24
CA GLN A 112 -25.43 6.01 -0.66
C GLN A 112 -24.82 5.03 0.35
N GLN A 113 -25.65 4.35 1.15
CA GLN A 113 -25.22 3.32 2.08
C GLN A 113 -24.67 2.11 1.34
N ALA A 114 -25.37 1.62 0.31
CA ALA A 114 -24.89 0.52 -0.51
C ALA A 114 -23.57 0.86 -1.24
N TYR A 115 -23.42 2.10 -1.73
CA TYR A 115 -22.18 2.58 -2.33
C TYR A 115 -21.03 2.60 -1.33
N ALA A 116 -21.30 3.08 -0.11
CA ALA A 116 -20.30 3.10 0.96
C ALA A 116 -19.87 1.67 1.34
N ARG A 117 -20.79 0.69 1.34
CA ARG A 117 -20.51 -0.70 1.68
C ARG A 117 -19.52 -1.37 0.73
N VAL A 118 -19.76 -1.32 -0.59
CA VAL A 118 -18.82 -1.90 -1.57
C VAL A 118 -17.45 -1.21 -1.53
N ARG A 119 -17.43 0.11 -1.26
CA ARG A 119 -16.20 0.89 -1.13
C ARG A 119 -15.44 0.53 0.14
N ALA A 120 -16.15 0.27 1.24
CA ALA A 120 -15.57 -0.20 2.49
C ALA A 120 -14.89 -1.56 2.30
N TYR A 121 -15.51 -2.46 1.53
CA TYR A 121 -14.96 -3.78 1.21
C TYR A 121 -13.79 -3.77 0.22
N GLY A 122 -13.47 -2.62 -0.40
CA GLY A 122 -12.25 -2.43 -1.18
C GLY A 122 -12.47 -2.14 -2.66
N MET A 123 -13.72 -2.03 -3.14
CA MET A 123 -13.95 -1.56 -4.51
C MET A 123 -13.56 -0.09 -4.66
N THR A 124 -12.89 0.24 -5.75
CA THR A 124 -12.58 1.62 -6.10
C THR A 124 -13.74 2.30 -6.81
N LYS A 125 -13.73 3.64 -6.85
CA LYS A 125 -14.76 4.41 -7.55
C LYS A 125 -14.91 3.97 -9.01
N SER A 126 -13.81 3.72 -9.72
CA SER A 126 -13.84 3.28 -11.11
C SER A 126 -14.47 1.89 -11.28
N GLN A 127 -14.20 0.96 -10.35
CA GLN A 127 -14.83 -0.36 -10.35
C GLN A 127 -16.33 -0.27 -10.08
N ILE A 128 -16.73 0.57 -9.11
CA ILE A 128 -18.14 0.80 -8.80
C ILE A 128 -18.87 1.44 -10.00
N ASP A 129 -18.27 2.46 -10.61
CA ASP A 129 -18.84 3.13 -11.78
C ASP A 129 -18.98 2.16 -12.97
N ALA A 130 -18.02 1.23 -13.15
CA ALA A 130 -18.11 0.18 -14.16
C ALA A 130 -19.27 -0.79 -13.90
N LEU A 131 -19.45 -1.22 -12.66
CA LEU A 131 -20.57 -2.07 -12.23
C LEU A 131 -21.92 -1.37 -12.50
N LEU A 132 -22.05 -0.10 -12.10
CA LEU A 132 -23.28 0.68 -12.26
C LEU A 132 -23.62 1.06 -13.71
N LYS A 133 -22.60 1.21 -14.58
CA LYS A 133 -22.79 1.49 -16.01
C LYS A 133 -23.39 0.30 -16.75
N GLN A 134 -23.00 -0.92 -16.40
CA GLN A 134 -23.54 -2.13 -17.03
C GLN A 134 -24.99 -2.38 -16.60
N GLY A 135 -25.35 -2.07 -15.35
CA GLY A 135 -26.73 -2.18 -14.85
C GLY A 135 -27.29 -3.60 -14.84
N ASP A 136 -26.42 -4.60 -14.94
CA ASP A 136 -26.76 -6.02 -15.04
C ASP A 136 -26.48 -6.71 -13.70
N ALA A 137 -27.54 -7.22 -13.06
CA ALA A 137 -27.45 -7.94 -11.80
C ALA A 137 -26.62 -9.23 -11.89
N SER A 138 -26.49 -9.84 -13.07
CA SER A 138 -25.64 -11.02 -13.27
C SER A 138 -24.15 -10.74 -13.08
N LYS A 139 -23.75 -9.45 -13.06
CA LYS A 139 -22.37 -9.00 -12.86
C LYS A 139 -22.00 -8.78 -11.39
N ALA A 140 -22.93 -8.96 -10.45
CA ALA A 140 -22.64 -9.01 -9.02
C ALA A 140 -22.02 -10.38 -8.64
N THR A 141 -20.90 -10.73 -9.28
CA THR A 141 -20.22 -12.03 -9.10
C THR A 141 -19.45 -12.11 -7.79
N GLY A 142 -19.31 -10.99 -7.07
CA GLY A 142 -18.44 -10.89 -5.90
C GLY A 142 -16.97 -10.73 -6.25
N GLU A 143 -16.62 -10.67 -7.54
CA GLU A 143 -15.26 -10.37 -7.96
C GLU A 143 -14.93 -8.89 -7.81
N PHE A 144 -13.73 -8.62 -7.30
CA PHE A 144 -13.18 -7.27 -7.17
C PHE A 144 -11.65 -7.33 -7.28
N LYS A 145 -11.04 -6.22 -7.72
CA LYS A 145 -9.57 -6.15 -7.86
C LYS A 145 -8.98 -5.26 -6.79
N LEU A 146 -7.92 -5.73 -6.13
CA LEU A 146 -7.08 -4.86 -5.33
C LEU A 146 -6.06 -4.19 -6.25
N LEU A 147 -5.78 -2.91 -5.97
CA LEU A 147 -4.91 -2.09 -6.78
C LEU A 147 -3.66 -1.70 -5.98
N ALA A 148 -2.56 -1.46 -6.67
CA ALA A 148 -1.36 -0.89 -6.06
C ALA A 148 -1.67 0.49 -5.45
N GLY A 149 -1.29 0.69 -4.18
CA GLY A 149 -1.52 1.94 -3.44
C GLY A 149 -0.58 3.08 -3.86
N GLN A 150 0.56 2.73 -4.44
CA GLN A 150 1.62 3.64 -4.87
C GLN A 150 2.39 3.06 -6.07
N ASP A 151 3.25 3.88 -6.67
CA ASP A 151 4.23 3.43 -7.64
C ASP A 151 5.38 2.71 -6.89
N GLY A 152 5.94 1.65 -7.47
CA GLY A 152 7.06 0.93 -6.86
C GLY A 152 7.28 -0.45 -7.47
N VAL A 153 8.03 -1.29 -6.75
CA VAL A 153 8.30 -2.69 -7.09
C VAL A 153 7.64 -3.59 -6.06
N VAL A 154 7.10 -4.72 -6.51
CA VAL A 154 6.59 -5.75 -5.61
C VAL A 154 7.75 -6.47 -4.94
N ILE A 155 7.85 -6.37 -3.62
CA ILE A 155 8.93 -6.99 -2.81
C ILE A 155 8.46 -8.23 -2.04
N SER A 156 7.14 -8.46 -1.97
CA SER A 156 6.56 -9.68 -1.41
C SER A 156 5.21 -9.99 -2.05
N ASP A 157 4.92 -11.26 -2.28
CA ASP A 157 3.72 -11.76 -2.95
C ASP A 157 3.28 -13.16 -2.46
N ASP A 158 3.32 -13.35 -1.14
CA ASP A 158 3.11 -14.63 -0.45
C ASP A 158 1.63 -15.06 -0.39
N PHE A 159 1.13 -15.60 -1.49
CA PHE A 159 -0.18 -16.26 -1.60
C PHE A 159 -0.26 -17.17 -2.82
N ILE A 160 -1.20 -18.12 -2.80
CA ILE A 160 -1.45 -19.03 -3.92
C ILE A 160 -2.83 -18.77 -4.54
N VAL A 161 -2.93 -18.85 -5.87
CA VAL A 161 -4.23 -18.74 -6.56
C VAL A 161 -5.14 -19.90 -6.13
N GLY A 162 -6.38 -19.56 -5.76
CA GLY A 162 -7.36 -20.50 -5.20
C GLY A 162 -7.43 -20.51 -3.67
N GLU A 163 -6.43 -19.93 -2.99
CA GLU A 163 -6.42 -19.80 -1.53
C GLU A 163 -7.52 -18.85 -1.04
N VAL A 164 -8.08 -19.14 0.13
CA VAL A 164 -9.01 -18.28 0.85
C VAL A 164 -8.25 -17.49 1.90
N VAL A 165 -8.38 -16.16 1.85
CA VAL A 165 -7.65 -15.22 2.69
C VAL A 165 -8.60 -14.44 3.60
N GLN A 166 -8.15 -14.19 4.82
CA GLN A 166 -8.88 -13.42 5.85
C GLN A 166 -8.55 -11.92 5.76
N PRO A 167 -9.43 -11.04 6.27
CA PRO A 167 -9.16 -9.61 6.37
C PRO A 167 -7.82 -9.33 7.06
N GLY A 168 -7.03 -8.42 6.49
CA GLY A 168 -5.73 -8.02 7.05
C GLY A 168 -4.56 -8.91 6.68
N ARG A 169 -4.76 -10.08 6.02
CA ARG A 169 -3.66 -10.86 5.46
C ARG A 169 -2.93 -10.05 4.38
N VAL A 170 -1.64 -9.83 4.56
CA VAL A 170 -0.81 -9.15 3.54
C VAL A 170 -0.68 -10.05 2.32
N LEU A 171 -1.14 -9.56 1.15
CA LEU A 171 -1.00 -10.27 -0.13
C LEU A 171 0.15 -9.73 -0.95
N PHE A 172 0.38 -8.42 -0.90
CA PHE A 172 1.53 -7.80 -1.51
C PHE A 172 2.16 -6.76 -0.60
N GLU A 173 3.45 -6.60 -0.74
CA GLU A 173 4.18 -5.44 -0.27
C GLU A 173 4.85 -4.76 -1.47
N ILE A 174 4.60 -3.46 -1.61
CA ILE A 174 5.09 -2.65 -2.73
C ILE A 174 5.96 -1.56 -2.13
N SER A 175 7.21 -1.46 -2.58
CA SER A 175 8.16 -0.45 -2.11
C SER A 175 8.71 0.40 -3.25
N ASP A 176 8.93 1.68 -2.99
CA ASP A 176 9.72 2.54 -3.88
C ASP A 176 11.21 2.34 -3.59
N GLU A 177 11.90 1.63 -4.47
CA GLU A 177 13.34 1.32 -4.36
C GLU A 177 14.26 2.49 -4.75
N SER A 178 13.73 3.65 -5.14
CA SER A 178 14.57 4.81 -5.46
C SER A 178 15.31 5.38 -4.24
N VAL A 179 14.82 5.09 -3.03
CA VAL A 179 15.42 5.53 -1.76
C VAL A 179 15.41 4.37 -0.77
N LEU A 180 16.56 3.75 -0.57
CA LEU A 180 16.78 2.68 0.41
C LEU A 180 17.43 3.25 1.69
N TRP A 181 17.19 2.59 2.81
CA TRP A 181 17.86 2.92 4.07
C TRP A 181 19.05 1.98 4.28
N VAL A 182 20.12 2.50 4.87
CA VAL A 182 21.25 1.68 5.31
C VAL A 182 21.34 1.82 6.82
N GLU A 183 21.12 0.72 7.53
CA GLU A 183 21.31 0.65 8.97
C GLU A 183 22.72 0.16 9.25
N ALA A 184 23.57 1.04 9.78
CA ALA A 184 24.93 0.70 10.19
C ALA A 184 24.96 0.33 11.68
N GLN A 185 25.65 -0.75 12.02
CA GLN A 185 25.84 -1.15 13.41
C GLN A 185 27.16 -0.60 13.96
N LEU A 186 27.07 0.35 14.89
CA LEU A 186 28.22 0.89 15.59
C LEU A 186 28.34 0.29 16.98
N SER A 187 29.58 0.05 17.43
CA SER A 187 29.81 -0.27 18.84
C SER A 187 29.49 0.97 19.70
N PRO A 188 29.05 0.81 20.96
CA PRO A 188 28.81 1.95 21.85
C PRO A 188 30.03 2.85 22.05
N VAL A 189 31.24 2.29 21.92
CA VAL A 189 32.51 3.04 22.04
C VAL A 189 32.73 3.94 20.83
N ASP A 190 32.31 3.51 19.64
CA ASP A 190 32.46 4.28 18.41
C ASP A 190 31.30 5.28 18.22
N ALA A 191 30.13 5.02 18.81
CA ALA A 191 28.96 5.90 18.75
C ALA A 191 29.03 7.11 19.70
N GLY A 192 29.90 7.05 20.72
CA GLY A 192 30.04 8.10 21.75
C GLY A 192 31.25 9.02 21.58
N ARG A 193 32.00 8.88 20.48
CA ARG A 193 33.11 9.76 20.11
C ARG A 193 32.63 10.91 19.26
#